data_AF-A0A496QTH6-F1
#
_entry.id   AF-A0A496QTH6-F1
#
_cell.length_a   1.000
_cell.length_b   1.000
_cell.length_c   1.000
_cell.angle_alpha   90.00
_cell.angle_beta   90.00
_cell.angle_gamma   90.00
#
_symmetry.space_group_name_H-M   'P 1'
#
loop_
_entity.id
_entity.type
_entity.pdbx_description
1 polymer ?
#
loop_
_entity_poly.entity_id
_entity_poly.type
_entity_poly.pdbx_seq_one_letter_code
_entity_poly.pdbx_strand_id
1 'polypeptide(L)'
;MQGLYRKQKDLNRRLTLAGARLMEQEKRASLSMITAGLAHEINNPVNYLKGNLPFLKHYMEKFLNKSQTNPAAESPNPDADMETIKRELSSILADYHMGLQRISDIIKSLKMLFHKKQGQYERQDLSKILESTIDFLGIRGKPNLECTLSVDSPLLYPCMGSDFFAVFANLLSNSLDAIDGKGNIVIRGYL
;
A
#
# COMPACT_ATOMS: atom_id res chain seq x y z
N MET A 1 51.71 -16.53 -20.47
CA MET A 1 50.84 -15.37 -20.83
C MET A 1 49.40 -15.76 -21.17
N GLN A 2 49.12 -16.59 -22.20
CA GLN A 2 47.74 -16.93 -22.60
C GLN A 2 46.90 -17.67 -21.53
N GLY A 3 47.51 -18.58 -20.75
CA GLY A 3 46.81 -19.30 -19.67
C GLY A 3 46.36 -18.40 -18.51
N LEU A 4 47.19 -17.42 -18.14
CA LEU A 4 46.88 -16.41 -17.13
C LEU A 4 45.74 -15.50 -17.58
N TYR A 5 45.75 -15.08 -18.84
CA TYR A 5 44.69 -14.25 -19.42
C TYR A 5 43.34 -14.98 -19.48
N ARG A 6 43.34 -16.28 -19.83
CA ARG A 6 42.13 -17.13 -19.78
C ARG A 6 41.60 -17.26 -18.36
N LYS A 7 42.47 -17.52 -17.38
CA LYS A 7 42.09 -17.68 -15.96
C LYS A 7 41.52 -16.38 -15.38
N GLN A 8 42.11 -15.24 -15.72
CA GLN A 8 41.61 -13.92 -15.32
C GLN A 8 40.24 -13.60 -15.93
N LYS A 9 40.03 -13.93 -17.21
CA LYS A 9 38.74 -13.73 -17.90
C LYS A 9 37.64 -14.63 -17.30
N ASP A 10 37.98 -15.87 -16.96
CA ASP A 10 37.04 -16.82 -16.34
C ASP A 10 36.69 -16.41 -14.90
N LEU A 11 37.67 -15.91 -14.14
CA LEU A 11 37.45 -15.35 -12.81
C LEU A 11 36.56 -14.11 -12.84
N ASN A 12 36.79 -13.20 -13.79
CA ASN A 12 35.95 -12.01 -13.98
C ASN A 12 34.50 -12.41 -14.31
N ARG A 13 34.31 -13.40 -15.19
CA ARG A 13 32.98 -13.92 -15.53
C ARG A 13 32.27 -14.52 -14.31
N ARG A 14 32.98 -15.29 -13.48
CA ARG A 14 32.44 -15.84 -12.23
C ARG A 14 32.06 -14.76 -11.24
N LEU A 15 32.87 -13.71 -11.09
CA LEU A 15 32.57 -12.54 -10.27
C LEU A 15 31.30 -11.82 -10.75
N THR A 16 31.17 -11.57 -12.05
CA THR A 16 29.95 -10.96 -12.62
C THR A 16 28.71 -11.83 -12.37
N LEU A 17 28.81 -13.14 -12.58
CA LEU A 17 27.70 -14.08 -12.34
C LEU A 17 27.32 -14.17 -10.85
N ALA A 18 28.31 -14.16 -9.96
CA ALA A 18 28.08 -14.15 -8.51
C ALA A 18 27.40 -12.83 -8.08
N GLY A 19 27.86 -11.69 -8.57
CA GLY A 19 27.24 -10.38 -8.33
C GLY A 19 25.79 -10.33 -8.81
N ALA A 20 25.51 -10.82 -10.02
CA ALA A 20 24.15 -10.89 -10.54
C ALA A 20 23.23 -11.80 -9.69
N ARG A 21 23.75 -12.93 -9.18
CA ARG A 21 23.00 -13.82 -8.29
C ARG A 21 22.72 -13.19 -6.93
N LEU A 22 23.68 -12.47 -6.36
CA LEU A 22 23.50 -11.74 -5.11
C LEU A 22 22.43 -10.65 -5.25
N MET A 23 22.48 -9.87 -6.34
CA MET A 23 21.43 -8.88 -6.65
C MET A 23 20.05 -9.53 -6.79
N GLU A 24 19.95 -10.68 -7.47
CA GLU A 24 18.69 -11.43 -7.55
C GLU A 24 18.18 -11.90 -6.18
N GLN A 25 19.08 -12.33 -5.29
CA GLN A 25 18.73 -12.77 -3.94
C GLN A 25 18.27 -11.59 -3.07
N GLU A 26 18.96 -10.46 -3.09
CA GLU A 26 18.54 -9.23 -2.40
C GLU A 26 17.17 -8.75 -2.89
N LYS A 27 16.93 -8.79 -4.21
CA LYS A 27 15.64 -8.42 -4.80
C LYS A 27 14.52 -9.33 -4.31
N ARG A 28 14.75 -10.64 -4.24
CA ARG A 28 13.78 -11.60 -3.70
C ARG A 28 13.55 -11.41 -2.20
N ALA A 29 14.60 -11.16 -1.43
CA ALA A 29 14.49 -10.88 0.00
C ALA A 29 13.69 -9.61 0.28
N SER A 30 13.97 -8.52 -0.45
CA SER A 30 13.22 -7.26 -0.39
C SER A 30 11.75 -7.47 -0.78
N LEU A 31 11.48 -8.23 -1.85
CA LEU A 31 10.12 -8.62 -2.24
C LEU A 31 9.40 -9.42 -1.15
N SER A 32 10.07 -10.37 -0.50
CA SER A 32 9.49 -11.14 0.61
C SER A 32 9.16 -10.27 1.81
N MET A 33 10.05 -9.33 2.18
CA MET A 33 9.80 -8.38 3.26
C MET A 33 8.61 -7.46 2.96
N ILE A 34 8.54 -6.93 1.72
CA ILE A 34 7.40 -6.14 1.25
C ILE A 34 6.12 -6.99 1.26
N THR A 35 6.19 -8.25 0.83
CA THR A 35 5.04 -9.17 0.81
C THR A 35 4.52 -9.46 2.22
N ALA A 36 5.40 -9.58 3.21
CA ALA A 36 5.03 -9.77 4.62
C ALA A 36 4.37 -8.50 5.20
N GLY A 37 4.94 -7.32 4.94
CA GLY A 37 4.32 -6.04 5.31
C GLY A 37 2.95 -5.84 4.64
N LEU A 38 2.83 -6.26 3.39
CA LEU A 38 1.57 -6.23 2.64
C LEU A 38 0.52 -7.16 3.21
N ALA A 39 0.89 -8.37 3.63
CA ALA A 39 -0.05 -9.27 4.26
C ALA A 39 -0.66 -8.62 5.51
N HIS A 40 0.16 -7.92 6.30
CA HIS A 40 -0.30 -7.17 7.47
C HIS A 40 -1.19 -5.97 7.07
N GLU A 41 -0.78 -5.16 6.09
CA GLU A 41 -1.53 -4.03 5.55
C GLU A 41 -2.87 -4.43 4.91
N ILE A 42 -2.98 -5.62 4.31
CA ILE A 42 -4.24 -6.18 3.77
C ILE A 42 -5.10 -6.74 4.91
N ASN A 43 -4.49 -7.44 5.87
CA ASN A 43 -5.22 -8.02 6.99
C ASN A 43 -5.89 -6.93 7.84
N ASN A 44 -5.31 -5.74 7.95
CA ASN A 44 -5.89 -4.62 8.69
C ASN A 44 -7.30 -4.21 8.19
N PRO A 45 -7.50 -3.77 6.93
CA PRO A 45 -8.83 -3.48 6.42
C PRO A 45 -9.71 -4.73 6.40
N VAL A 46 -9.18 -5.93 6.11
CA VAL A 46 -9.99 -7.17 6.15
C VAL A 46 -10.57 -7.43 7.55
N ASN A 47 -9.76 -7.27 8.61
CA ASN A 47 -10.21 -7.46 9.98
C ASN A 47 -11.22 -6.38 10.39
N TYR A 48 -11.00 -5.13 9.99
CA TYR A 48 -11.94 -4.04 10.21
C TYR A 48 -13.30 -4.29 9.53
N LEU A 49 -13.30 -4.69 8.26
CA LEU A 49 -14.50 -5.08 7.52
C LEU A 49 -15.21 -6.26 8.22
N LYS A 50 -14.45 -7.29 8.62
CA LYS A 50 -15.00 -8.46 9.33
C LYS A 50 -15.62 -8.06 10.68
N GLY A 51 -15.02 -7.10 11.39
CA GLY A 51 -15.54 -6.56 12.65
C GLY A 51 -16.84 -5.79 12.48
N ASN A 52 -17.04 -5.12 11.34
CA ASN A 52 -18.25 -4.35 11.04
C ASN A 52 -19.42 -5.20 10.51
N LEU A 53 -19.17 -6.41 10.01
CA LEU A 53 -20.18 -7.31 9.45
C LEU A 53 -21.37 -7.60 10.40
N PRO A 54 -21.16 -7.90 11.70
CA PRO A 54 -22.24 -8.08 12.66
C PRO A 54 -23.10 -6.83 12.85
N PHE A 55 -22.50 -5.65 12.87
CA PHE A 55 -23.22 -4.38 12.99
C PHE A 55 -24.05 -4.09 11.74
N LEU A 56 -23.47 -4.32 10.55
CA LEU A 56 -24.20 -4.21 9.29
C LEU A 56 -25.43 -5.12 9.29
N LYS A 57 -25.25 -6.39 9.67
CA LYS A 57 -26.34 -7.36 9.79
C LYS A 57 -27.40 -6.87 10.79
N HIS A 58 -26.99 -6.44 11.98
CA HIS A 58 -27.91 -5.95 13.01
C HIS A 58 -28.76 -4.77 12.54
N TYR A 59 -28.16 -3.76 11.92
CA TYR A 59 -28.89 -2.59 11.43
C TYR A 59 -29.74 -2.89 10.20
N MET A 60 -29.33 -3.83 9.33
CA MET A 60 -30.17 -4.31 8.23
C MET A 60 -31.40 -5.06 8.74
N GLU A 61 -31.25 -5.95 9.72
CA GLU A 61 -32.38 -6.66 10.36
C GLU A 61 -33.31 -5.66 11.05
N LYS A 62 -32.77 -4.68 11.77
CA LYS A 62 -33.54 -3.61 12.41
C LYS A 62 -34.31 -2.78 11.38
N PHE A 63 -33.71 -2.46 10.24
CA PHE A 63 -34.36 -1.76 9.13
C PHE A 63 -35.52 -2.57 8.53
N LEU A 64 -35.27 -3.86 8.22
CA LEU A 64 -36.27 -4.75 7.63
C LEU A 64 -37.45 -4.97 8.57
N ASN A 65 -37.21 -5.21 9.86
CA ASN A 65 -38.27 -5.41 10.84
C ASN A 65 -39.15 -4.17 10.97
N LYS A 66 -38.55 -2.98 11.04
CA LYS A 66 -39.30 -1.70 11.11
C LYS A 66 -40.05 -1.34 9.83
N SER A 67 -39.60 -1.86 8.67
CA SER A 67 -40.31 -1.68 7.40
C SER A 67 -41.55 -2.57 7.27
N GLN A 68 -41.67 -3.61 8.10
CA GLN A 68 -42.79 -4.56 8.08
C GLN A 68 -43.81 -4.33 9.20
N THR A 69 -43.47 -3.58 10.25
CA THR A 69 -44.36 -3.30 11.39
C THR A 69 -45.10 -1.96 11.23
N ASN A 70 -46.28 -1.86 11.85
CA ASN A 70 -47.09 -0.64 11.80
C ASN A 70 -46.44 0.45 12.69
N PRO A 71 -45.97 1.59 12.14
CA PRO A 71 -45.08 2.53 12.84
C PRO A 71 -45.66 3.14 14.13
N ALA A 72 -46.98 3.12 14.30
CA ALA A 72 -47.66 3.65 15.49
C ALA A 72 -47.62 2.73 16.74
N ALA A 73 -47.18 1.47 16.61
CA ALA A 73 -47.29 0.48 17.70
C ALA A 73 -46.00 0.28 18.52
N GLU A 74 -44.83 0.68 18.02
CA GLU A 74 -43.53 0.24 18.57
C GLU A 74 -42.60 1.37 19.08
N SER A 75 -42.85 2.64 18.74
CA SER A 75 -41.95 3.74 19.14
C SER A 75 -42.68 5.09 19.30
N PRO A 76 -42.30 5.91 20.30
CA PRO A 76 -42.82 7.26 20.47
C PRO A 76 -42.37 8.24 19.36
N ASN A 77 -41.34 7.90 18.56
CA ASN A 77 -40.91 8.71 17.41
C ASN A 77 -40.32 7.83 16.28
N PRO A 78 -41.16 7.21 15.45
CA PRO A 78 -40.73 6.24 14.44
C PRO A 78 -39.83 6.84 13.34
N ASP A 79 -40.00 8.13 13.02
CA ASP A 79 -39.19 8.81 12.01
C ASP A 79 -37.75 9.05 12.47
N ALA A 80 -37.57 9.53 13.71
CA ALA A 80 -36.23 9.76 14.27
C ALA A 80 -35.42 8.46 14.41
N ASP A 81 -36.12 7.37 14.77
CA ASP A 81 -35.54 6.04 14.83
C ASP A 81 -35.10 5.52 13.46
N MET A 82 -35.93 5.71 12.44
CA MET A 82 -35.63 5.30 11.06
C MET A 82 -34.43 6.08 10.50
N GLU A 83 -34.35 7.38 10.77
CA GLU A 83 -33.21 8.21 10.38
C GLU A 83 -31.91 7.79 11.08
N THR A 84 -32.00 7.34 12.34
CA THR A 84 -30.85 6.76 13.04
C THR A 84 -30.36 5.50 12.34
N ILE A 85 -31.26 4.57 12.01
CA ILE A 85 -30.89 3.31 11.32
C ILE A 85 -30.24 3.60 9.96
N LYS A 86 -30.83 4.51 9.16
CA LYS A 86 -30.25 4.91 7.86
C LYS A 86 -28.86 5.49 8.03
N ARG A 87 -28.66 6.39 8.99
CA ARG A 87 -27.36 7.04 9.24
C ARG A 87 -26.28 6.02 9.59
N GLU A 88 -26.59 5.09 10.49
CA GLU A 88 -25.67 4.03 10.92
C GLU A 88 -25.33 3.10 9.73
N LEU A 89 -26.33 2.68 8.95
CA LEU A 89 -26.09 1.88 7.73
C LEU A 89 -25.21 2.64 6.72
N SER A 90 -25.49 3.91 6.46
CA SER A 90 -24.68 4.73 5.55
C SER A 90 -23.23 4.87 6.03
N SER A 91 -23.01 5.05 7.33
CA SER A 91 -21.66 5.11 7.92
C SER A 91 -20.93 3.79 7.72
N ILE A 92 -21.56 2.66 8.07
CA ILE A 92 -20.95 1.33 7.93
C ILE A 92 -20.62 1.03 6.46
N LEU A 93 -21.50 1.38 5.53
CA LEU A 93 -21.26 1.18 4.09
C LEU A 93 -20.11 2.05 3.55
N ALA A 94 -19.99 3.30 4.01
CA ALA A 94 -18.86 4.17 3.65
C ALA A 94 -17.54 3.59 4.15
N ASP A 95 -17.52 3.13 5.40
CA ASP A 95 -16.37 2.45 6.02
C ASP A 95 -15.98 1.18 5.24
N TYR A 96 -16.98 0.41 4.78
CA TYR A 96 -16.77 -0.75 3.93
C TYR A 96 -16.14 -0.40 2.59
N HIS A 97 -16.66 0.63 1.94
CA HIS A 97 -16.17 1.10 0.66
C HIS A 97 -14.72 1.55 0.75
N MET A 98 -14.36 2.34 1.78
CA MET A 98 -12.99 2.75 2.02
C MET A 98 -12.05 1.55 2.27
N GLY A 99 -12.48 0.57 3.07
CA GLY A 99 -11.69 -0.63 3.33
C GLY A 99 -11.42 -1.45 2.06
N LEU A 100 -12.43 -1.65 1.21
CA LEU A 100 -12.29 -2.37 -0.07
C LEU A 100 -11.44 -1.60 -1.09
N GLN A 101 -11.56 -0.28 -1.12
CA GLN A 101 -10.73 0.58 -1.96
C GLN A 101 -9.26 0.46 -1.56
N ARG A 102 -8.96 0.51 -0.26
CA ARG A 102 -7.60 0.31 0.27
C ARG A 102 -7.01 -1.05 -0.12
N ILE A 103 -7.78 -2.13 0.01
CA ILE A 103 -7.34 -3.47 -0.44
C ILE A 103 -7.03 -3.47 -1.95
N SER A 104 -7.87 -2.82 -2.76
CA SER A 104 -7.66 -2.73 -4.20
C SER A 104 -6.38 -1.97 -4.56
N ASP A 105 -6.10 -0.88 -3.86
CA ASP A 105 -4.91 -0.05 -4.12
C ASP A 105 -3.62 -0.75 -3.67
N ILE A 106 -3.67 -1.52 -2.59
CA ILE A 106 -2.61 -2.43 -2.18
C ILE A 106 -2.33 -3.47 -3.31
N ILE A 107 -3.37 -4.13 -3.83
CA ILE A 107 -3.21 -5.13 -4.90
C ILE A 107 -2.68 -4.52 -6.20
N LYS A 108 -3.12 -3.30 -6.58
CA LYS A 108 -2.58 -2.59 -7.74
C LYS A 108 -1.09 -2.31 -7.58
N SER A 109 -0.70 -1.83 -6.41
CA SER A 109 0.71 -1.54 -6.10
C SER A 109 1.57 -2.80 -6.12
N LEU A 110 1.05 -3.90 -5.58
CA LEU A 110 1.70 -5.21 -5.67
C LEU A 110 1.84 -5.69 -7.12
N LYS A 111 0.80 -5.50 -7.95
CA LYS A 111 0.89 -5.80 -9.38
C LYS A 111 1.96 -4.97 -10.06
N MET A 112 2.10 -3.68 -9.76
CA MET A 112 3.16 -2.83 -10.33
C MET A 112 4.56 -3.37 -10.03
N LEU A 113 4.78 -3.94 -8.83
CA LEU A 113 6.04 -4.59 -8.46
C LEU A 113 6.33 -5.84 -9.32
N PHE A 114 5.30 -6.61 -9.67
CA PHE A 114 5.45 -7.86 -10.42
C PHE A 114 5.32 -7.70 -11.95
N HIS A 115 4.73 -6.62 -12.46
CA HIS A 115 4.29 -6.54 -13.86
C HIS A 115 5.41 -6.39 -14.90
N LYS A 116 6.68 -6.17 -14.53
CA LYS A 116 7.77 -6.14 -15.51
C LYS A 116 8.96 -7.00 -15.13
N LYS A 117 8.81 -8.30 -15.37
CA LYS A 117 9.91 -9.10 -15.90
C LYS A 117 10.07 -8.79 -17.38
N GLN A 118 11.07 -7.96 -17.72
CA GLN A 118 11.95 -8.04 -18.91
C GLN A 118 12.42 -6.64 -19.38
N GLY A 119 13.57 -6.20 -18.86
CA GLY A 119 14.69 -5.81 -19.73
C GLY A 119 14.71 -4.45 -20.41
N GLN A 120 13.70 -3.58 -20.29
CA GLN A 120 13.77 -2.23 -20.88
C GLN A 120 13.68 -1.13 -19.83
N TYR A 121 14.74 -0.33 -19.76
CA TYR A 121 14.76 0.96 -19.10
C TYR A 121 13.81 1.89 -19.85
N GLU A 122 12.74 2.32 -19.19
CA GLU A 122 11.79 3.28 -19.73
C GLU A 122 11.92 4.60 -18.97
N ARG A 123 11.58 5.73 -19.60
CA ARG A 123 11.45 6.99 -18.88
C ARG A 123 10.26 6.89 -17.94
N GLN A 124 10.54 6.79 -16.65
CA GLN A 124 9.54 6.76 -15.59
C GLN A 124 9.59 8.06 -14.81
N ASP A 125 8.43 8.48 -14.29
CA ASP A 125 8.34 9.62 -13.39
C ASP A 125 8.58 9.15 -11.95
N LEU A 126 9.76 9.43 -11.41
CA LEU A 126 10.14 9.00 -10.06
C LEU A 126 9.23 9.62 -9.00
N SER A 127 8.67 10.80 -9.25
CA SER A 127 7.73 11.46 -8.33
C SER A 127 6.46 10.63 -8.18
N LYS A 128 5.91 10.11 -9.28
CA LYS A 128 4.73 9.24 -9.24
C LYS A 128 5.01 7.89 -8.58
N ILE A 129 6.20 7.34 -8.79
CA ILE A 129 6.62 6.10 -8.13
C ILE A 129 6.68 6.35 -6.61
N LEU A 130 7.30 7.45 -6.19
CA LEU A 130 7.41 7.83 -4.79
C LEU A 130 6.04 8.09 -4.14
N GLU A 131 5.14 8.82 -4.82
CA GLU A 131 3.75 8.99 -4.37
C GLU A 131 3.06 7.64 -4.16
N SER A 132 3.17 6.76 -5.16
CA SER A 132 2.63 5.41 -5.07
C SER A 132 3.22 4.64 -3.89
N THR A 133 4.50 4.82 -3.58
CA THR A 133 5.15 4.21 -2.41
C THR A 133 4.67 4.80 -1.08
N ILE A 134 4.47 6.12 -1.00
CA ILE A 134 3.93 6.79 0.20
C ILE A 134 2.51 6.29 0.50
N ASP A 135 1.68 6.22 -0.54
CA ASP A 135 0.29 5.75 -0.43
C ASP A 135 0.25 4.26 -0.08
N PHE A 136 1.14 3.47 -0.69
CA PHE A 136 1.30 2.05 -0.40
C PHE A 136 1.66 1.76 1.06
N LEU A 137 2.56 2.55 1.64
CA LEU A 137 2.96 2.43 3.05
C LEU A 137 1.94 3.09 4.01
N GLY A 138 0.83 3.63 3.48
CA GLY A 138 -0.23 4.25 4.27
C GLY A 138 0.23 5.45 5.10
N ILE A 139 1.32 6.11 4.70
CA ILE A 139 2.03 7.13 5.49
C ILE A 139 1.11 8.32 5.78
N ARG A 140 0.40 8.83 4.76
CA ARG A 140 -0.53 9.97 4.87
C ARG A 140 -1.75 9.71 5.74
N GLY A 141 -2.06 8.44 6.03
CA GLY A 141 -3.19 8.05 6.85
C GLY A 141 -2.86 7.86 8.33
N LYS A 142 -1.60 8.02 8.75
CA LYS A 142 -1.18 7.83 10.14
C LYS A 142 -1.42 9.13 10.94
N PRO A 143 -2.20 9.11 12.03
CA PRO A 143 -2.65 10.33 12.73
C PRO A 143 -1.53 11.14 13.41
N ASN A 144 -0.37 10.52 13.67
CA ASN A 144 0.78 11.16 14.31
C ASN A 144 1.93 11.47 13.33
N LEU A 145 1.67 11.36 12.03
CA LEU A 145 2.71 11.46 11.02
C LEU A 145 2.34 12.48 9.95
N GLU A 146 3.20 13.48 9.75
CA GLU A 146 3.06 14.40 8.64
C GLU A 146 4.03 14.00 7.52
N CYS A 147 3.53 13.87 6.28
CA CYS A 147 4.37 13.56 5.14
C CYS A 147 4.21 14.61 4.05
N THR A 148 5.32 15.26 3.72
CA THR A 148 5.38 16.28 2.67
C THR A 148 6.28 15.82 1.55
N LEU A 149 5.75 15.82 0.33
CA LEU A 149 6.51 15.62 -0.89
C LEU A 149 6.55 16.95 -1.66
N SER A 150 7.75 17.47 -1.89
CA SER A 150 7.98 18.68 -2.68
C SER A 150 8.87 18.36 -3.87
N VAL A 151 8.32 18.53 -5.08
CA VAL A 151 9.04 18.31 -6.33
C VAL A 151 8.74 19.47 -7.27
N ASP A 152 9.79 20.13 -7.76
CA ASP A 152 9.65 21.34 -8.57
C ASP A 152 9.22 21.04 -10.02
N SER A 153 9.49 19.83 -10.53
CA SER A 153 9.01 19.36 -11.84
C SER A 153 9.10 17.83 -11.97
N PRO A 154 8.41 17.20 -12.95
CA PRO A 154 8.43 15.74 -13.10
C PRO A 154 9.84 15.17 -13.24
N LEU A 155 10.20 14.23 -12.37
CA LEU A 155 11.53 13.62 -12.31
C LEU A 155 11.58 12.42 -13.27
N LEU A 156 11.69 12.71 -14.57
CA LEU A 156 11.74 11.68 -15.62
C LEU A 156 13.14 11.05 -15.71
N TYR A 157 13.26 9.79 -15.32
CA TYR A 157 14.53 9.06 -15.33
C TYR A 157 14.40 7.71 -16.06
N PRO A 158 15.39 7.30 -16.89
CA PRO A 158 15.40 5.98 -17.50
C PRO A 158 15.69 4.92 -16.44
N CYS A 159 14.66 4.22 -15.97
CA CYS A 159 14.78 3.18 -14.94
C CYS A 159 13.74 2.07 -15.10
N MET A 160 13.95 1.00 -14.32
CA MET A 160 12.89 0.08 -13.97
C MET A 160 12.14 0.64 -12.77
N GLY A 161 10.87 1.00 -12.94
CA GLY A 161 10.08 1.63 -11.87
C GLY A 161 9.95 0.76 -10.61
N SER A 162 9.94 -0.57 -10.76
CA SER A 162 9.88 -1.51 -9.64
C SER A 162 11.13 -1.52 -8.77
N ASP A 163 12.32 -1.25 -9.34
CA ASP A 163 13.55 -1.17 -8.57
C ASP A 163 13.56 0.11 -7.71
N PHE A 164 13.14 1.24 -8.26
CA PHE A 164 12.99 2.49 -7.51
C PHE A 164 11.88 2.41 -6.46
N PHE A 165 10.77 1.75 -6.77
CA PHE A 165 9.73 1.49 -5.78
C PHE A 165 10.30 0.71 -4.58
N ALA A 166 11.07 -0.34 -4.83
CA ALA A 166 11.68 -1.13 -3.75
C ALA A 166 12.65 -0.29 -2.90
N VAL A 167 13.47 0.56 -3.53
CA VAL A 167 14.37 1.48 -2.82
C VAL A 167 13.58 2.46 -1.96
N PHE A 168 12.57 3.13 -2.54
CA PHE A 168 11.75 4.08 -1.80
C PHE A 168 10.98 3.41 -0.65
N ALA A 169 10.45 2.20 -0.87
CA ALA A 169 9.74 1.46 0.15
C ALA A 169 10.65 1.15 1.34
N ASN A 170 11.88 0.71 1.08
CA ASN A 170 12.86 0.43 2.14
C ASN A 170 13.25 1.70 2.90
N LEU A 171 13.52 2.80 2.19
CA LEU A 171 13.90 4.08 2.84
C LEU A 171 12.77 4.65 3.70
N LEU A 172 11.54 4.60 3.18
CA LEU A 172 10.38 5.10 3.90
C LEU A 172 9.99 4.18 5.07
N SER A 173 10.12 2.86 4.91
CA SER A 173 9.95 1.91 6.02
C SER A 173 10.95 2.19 7.15
N ASN A 174 12.23 2.33 6.83
CA ASN A 174 13.25 2.67 7.82
C ASN A 174 12.95 4.01 8.52
N SER A 175 12.39 4.96 7.78
CA SER A 175 11.96 6.25 8.35
C SER A 175 10.81 6.08 9.32
N LEU A 176 9.83 5.22 9.00
CA LEU A 176 8.72 4.90 9.90
C LEU A 176 9.20 4.18 11.16
N ASP A 177 10.12 3.22 11.03
CA ASP A 177 10.65 2.45 12.16
C ASP A 177 11.48 3.34 13.11
N ALA A 178 12.12 4.39 12.59
CA ALA A 178 12.89 5.34 13.39
C ALA A 178 12.03 6.38 14.12
N ILE A 179 10.76 6.56 13.73
CA ILE A 179 9.86 7.56 14.32
C ILE A 179 9.08 6.91 15.46
N ASP A 180 9.36 7.34 16.69
CA ASP A 180 8.61 6.93 17.87
C ASP A 180 7.60 8.02 18.27
N GLY A 181 6.30 7.72 18.21
CA GLY A 181 5.23 8.67 18.49
C GLY A 181 4.89 9.62 17.33
N LYS A 182 5.12 10.93 17.50
CA LYS A 182 4.85 11.96 16.47
C LYS A 182 6.10 12.27 15.66
N GLY A 183 5.98 12.37 14.34
CA GLY A 183 7.11 12.71 13.48
C GLY A 183 6.73 13.18 12.09
N ASN A 184 7.70 13.75 11.40
CA ASN A 184 7.53 14.32 10.05
C ASN A 184 8.50 13.65 9.07
N ILE A 185 7.98 13.23 7.91
CA ILE A 185 8.75 12.74 6.77
C ILE A 185 8.70 13.80 5.67
N VAL A 186 9.85 14.40 5.36
CA VAL A 186 9.97 15.41 4.31
C VAL A 186 10.81 14.87 3.18
N ILE A 187 10.25 14.85 1.97
CA ILE A 187 10.92 14.36 0.77
C ILE A 187 10.99 15.49 -0.25
N ARG A 188 12.20 15.75 -0.76
CA ARG A 188 12.47 16.82 -1.71
C ARG A 188 13.14 16.27 -2.96
N GLY A 189 12.58 16.60 -4.12
CA GLY A 189 13.11 16.23 -5.42
C GLY A 189 13.59 17.47 -6.16
N TYR A 190 14.86 17.47 -6.56
CA TYR A 190 15.50 18.52 -7.35
C TYR A 190 15.99 17.94 -8.69
N LEU A 191 16.01 18.77 -9.73
CA LEU A 191 16.52 18.43 -11.07
C LEU A 191 17.92 19.00 -11.28
#